data_AF-A0A1Y4STH9-F1
#
_entry.id   AF-A0A1Y4STH9-F1
#
_cell.length_a   1.000
_cell.length_b   1.000
_cell.length_c   1.000
_cell.angle_alpha   90.00
_cell.angle_beta   90.00
_cell.angle_gamma   90.00
#
_symmetry.space_group_name_H-M   'P 1'
#
loop_
_entity.id
_entity.type
_entity.pdbx_description
1 polymer ?
#
loop_
_entity_poly.entity_id
_entity_poly.type
_entity_poly.pdbx_seq_one_letter_code
_entity_poly.pdbx_strand_id
1 'polypeptide(L)'
;MASSSSFPVGYVETWEMYPLTFLEFIDAMRINPSVIDIIYQSIENHKSIPTGIHEKFNQFFKDYMIIGGMPEVVQTYFQTKSYREALMVQRQIVDDYRNDMLKYAHGSEKIKARECYDSIPLQLAKENKKFQYKLIKKGGNARYYESSLDWLKDSGLIIKTYR
;
A
#
# COMPACT_ATOMS: atom_id res chain seq x y z
N MET A 1 11.65 -12.44 34.49
CA MET A 1 11.44 -13.38 33.38
C MET A 1 9.96 -13.37 33.03
N ALA A 2 9.57 -12.69 31.95
CA ALA A 2 8.17 -12.67 31.52
C ALA A 2 7.91 -13.97 30.74
N SER A 3 6.98 -14.76 31.23
CA SER A 3 6.49 -16.00 30.64
C SER A 3 5.94 -15.73 29.24
N SER A 4 6.52 -16.38 28.23
CA SER A 4 5.98 -16.42 26.87
C SER A 4 4.61 -17.09 26.89
N SER A 5 3.55 -16.29 26.81
CA SER A 5 2.22 -16.80 26.52
C SER A 5 2.23 -17.39 25.12
N SER A 6 2.08 -18.72 25.01
CA SER A 6 1.93 -19.42 23.74
C SER A 6 0.80 -18.78 22.91
N PHE A 7 1.08 -18.44 21.66
CA PHE A 7 0.06 -17.94 20.75
C PHE A 7 -1.05 -19.00 20.61
N PRO A 8 -2.33 -18.67 20.80
CA PRO A 8 -3.41 -19.65 20.82
C PRO A 8 -3.63 -20.24 19.42
N VAL A 9 -3.08 -21.44 19.19
CA VAL A 9 -3.26 -22.18 17.95
C VAL A 9 -4.63 -22.87 17.98
N GLY A 10 -5.52 -22.58 17.02
CA GLY A 10 -6.80 -23.27 16.85
C GLY A 10 -8.05 -22.58 17.41
N TYR A 11 -7.91 -21.42 18.08
CA TYR A 11 -9.04 -20.63 18.59
C TYR A 11 -9.14 -19.22 17.98
N VAL A 12 -8.23 -18.88 17.07
CA VAL A 12 -8.15 -17.57 16.45
C VAL A 12 -8.10 -17.75 14.93
N GLU A 13 -8.99 -17.07 14.23
CA GLU A 13 -8.92 -16.92 12.78
C GLU A 13 -8.04 -15.71 12.45
N THR A 14 -7.01 -15.92 11.65
CA THR A 14 -6.15 -14.85 11.15
C THR A 14 -6.47 -14.57 9.70
N TRP A 15 -6.77 -13.31 9.40
CA TRP A 15 -7.05 -12.84 8.05
C TRP A 15 -5.90 -11.96 7.58
N GLU A 16 -5.33 -12.28 6.42
CA GLU A 16 -4.35 -11.42 5.77
C GLU A 16 -5.10 -10.36 4.96
N MET A 17 -4.89 -9.09 5.27
CA MET A 17 -5.55 -7.96 4.63
C MET A 17 -4.57 -7.12 3.84
N TYR A 18 -5.05 -6.57 2.72
CA TYR A 18 -4.30 -5.68 1.84
C TYR A 18 -4.97 -4.32 1.77
N PRO A 19 -4.27 -3.27 1.28
CA PRO A 19 -4.94 -2.03 0.91
C PRO A 19 -6.07 -2.30 -0.08
N LEU A 20 -7.16 -1.54 0.06
CA LEU A 20 -8.32 -1.59 -0.82
C LEU A 20 -7.89 -1.47 -2.27
N THR A 21 -8.39 -2.38 -3.10
CA THR A 21 -8.29 -2.31 -4.55
C THR A 21 -9.13 -1.17 -5.09
N PHE A 22 -8.94 -0.83 -6.37
CA PHE A 22 -9.78 0.18 -7.02
C PHE A 22 -11.28 -0.17 -6.96
N LEU A 23 -11.65 -1.44 -7.13
CA LEU A 23 -13.06 -1.85 -7.06
C LEU A 23 -13.64 -1.69 -5.66
N GLU A 24 -12.88 -2.06 -4.62
CA GLU A 24 -13.30 -1.84 -3.23
C GLU A 24 -13.35 -0.35 -2.88
N PHE A 25 -12.47 0.48 -3.46
CA PHE A 25 -12.56 1.93 -3.35
C PHE A 25 -13.86 2.46 -3.97
N ILE A 26 -14.26 1.97 -5.16
CA ILE A 26 -15.52 2.34 -5.80
C ILE A 26 -16.73 1.93 -4.96
N ASP A 27 -16.69 0.74 -4.37
CA ASP A 27 -17.72 0.26 -3.45
C ASP A 27 -17.80 1.15 -2.19
N ALA A 28 -16.65 1.52 -1.63
CA ALA A 28 -16.56 2.47 -0.52
C ALA A 28 -17.14 3.85 -0.89
N MET A 29 -17.07 4.27 -2.16
CA MET A 29 -17.72 5.50 -2.66
C MET A 29 -19.25 5.36 -2.85
N ARG A 30 -19.84 4.20 -2.52
CA ARG A 30 -21.28 3.90 -2.59
C ARG A 30 -21.87 4.06 -4.00
N ILE A 31 -21.12 3.68 -5.02
CA ILE A 31 -21.64 3.64 -6.39
C ILE A 31 -22.70 2.55 -6.52
N ASN A 32 -23.79 2.86 -7.23
CA ASN A 32 -24.85 1.89 -7.49
C ASN A 32 -24.27 0.70 -8.26
N PRO A 33 -24.41 -0.54 -7.76
CA PRO A 33 -23.92 -1.75 -8.44
C PRO A 33 -24.37 -1.86 -9.90
N SER A 34 -25.55 -1.34 -10.25
CA SER A 34 -26.04 -1.36 -11.64
C SER A 34 -25.14 -0.61 -12.62
N VAL A 35 -24.35 0.37 -12.16
CA VAL A 35 -23.39 1.09 -12.99
C VAL A 35 -22.20 0.19 -13.34
N ILE A 36 -21.79 -0.66 -12.40
CA ILE A 36 -20.74 -1.66 -12.60
C ILE A 36 -21.22 -2.71 -13.62
N ASP A 37 -22.47 -3.15 -13.53
CA ASP A 37 -23.08 -4.06 -14.50
C ASP A 37 -23.08 -3.48 -15.91
N ILE A 38 -23.39 -2.18 -16.07
CA ILE A 38 -23.33 -1.50 -17.38
C ILE A 38 -21.90 -1.50 -17.93
N ILE A 39 -20.89 -1.31 -17.09
CA ILE A 39 -19.47 -1.37 -17.51
C ILE A 39 -19.14 -2.78 -17.98
N TYR A 40 -19.47 -3.82 -17.20
CA TYR A 40 -19.22 -5.20 -17.59
C TYR A 40 -19.93 -5.57 -18.90
N GLN A 41 -21.21 -5.23 -19.04
CA GLN A 41 -21.95 -5.47 -20.28
C GLN A 41 -21.34 -4.72 -21.47
N SER A 42 -20.84 -3.50 -21.28
CA SER A 42 -20.18 -2.75 -22.34
C SER A 42 -18.89 -3.44 -22.80
N ILE A 43 -18.11 -3.96 -21.85
CA ILE A 43 -16.87 -4.70 -22.11
C ILE A 43 -17.17 -6.01 -22.85
N GLU A 44 -18.11 -6.82 -22.34
CA GLU A 44 -18.49 -8.12 -22.93
C GLU A 44 -19.03 -7.98 -24.35
N ASN A 45 -19.81 -6.93 -24.60
CA ASN A 45 -20.41 -6.68 -25.91
C ASN A 45 -19.52 -5.84 -26.84
N HIS A 46 -18.28 -5.53 -26.45
CA HIS A 46 -17.36 -4.66 -27.19
C HIS A 46 -17.98 -3.30 -27.58
N LYS A 47 -18.81 -2.73 -26.70
CA LYS A 47 -19.45 -1.43 -26.86
C LYS A 47 -18.72 -0.36 -26.07
N SER A 48 -18.83 0.88 -26.53
CA SER A 48 -18.32 2.02 -25.76
C SER A 48 -19.11 2.19 -24.47
N ILE A 49 -18.41 2.39 -23.36
CA ILE A 49 -19.01 2.76 -22.07
C ILE A 49 -19.67 4.14 -22.24
N PRO A 50 -20.89 4.36 -21.72
CA PRO A 50 -21.53 5.67 -21.76
C PRO A 50 -20.62 6.78 -21.21
N THR A 51 -20.50 7.89 -21.92
CA THR A 51 -19.50 8.94 -21.65
C THR A 51 -19.55 9.44 -20.21
N GLY A 52 -20.74 9.69 -19.65
CA GLY A 52 -20.87 10.14 -18.25
C GLY A 52 -20.37 9.13 -17.22
N ILE A 53 -20.54 7.82 -17.48
CA ILE A 53 -19.98 6.77 -16.63
C ILE A 53 -18.46 6.76 -16.78
N HIS A 54 -17.96 6.80 -18.02
CA HIS A 54 -16.53 6.79 -18.30
C HIS A 54 -15.79 7.96 -17.63
N GLU A 55 -16.31 9.18 -17.77
CA GLU A 55 -15.75 10.38 -17.13
C GLU A 55 -15.76 10.28 -15.61
N LYS A 56 -16.86 9.77 -15.04
CA LYS A 56 -16.98 9.60 -13.58
C LYS A 56 -15.97 8.59 -13.04
N PHE A 57 -15.80 7.45 -13.73
CA PHE A 57 -14.81 6.44 -13.34
C PHE A 57 -13.38 6.91 -13.54
N ASN A 58 -13.11 7.71 -14.58
CA ASN A 58 -11.82 8.38 -14.72
C ASN A 58 -11.53 9.34 -13.57
N GLN A 59 -12.54 10.06 -13.06
CA GLN A 59 -12.37 10.88 -11.87
C GLN A 59 -12.05 10.02 -10.65
N PHE A 60 -12.81 8.94 -10.41
CA PHE A 60 -12.51 8.03 -9.30
C PHE A 60 -11.13 7.39 -9.40
N PHE A 61 -10.70 7.06 -10.61
CA PHE A 61 -9.37 6.51 -10.83
C PHE A 61 -8.30 7.54 -10.44
N LYS A 62 -8.46 8.81 -10.82
CA LYS A 62 -7.56 9.90 -10.39
C LYS A 62 -7.56 10.09 -8.88
N ASP A 63 -8.74 10.08 -8.26
CA ASP A 63 -8.88 10.17 -6.81
C ASP A 63 -8.13 8.99 -6.15
N TYR A 64 -8.38 7.76 -6.58
CA TYR A 64 -7.71 6.57 -6.06
C TYR A 64 -6.19 6.61 -6.26
N MET A 65 -5.69 7.16 -7.37
CA MET A 65 -4.25 7.33 -7.59
C MET A 65 -3.60 8.30 -6.59
N ILE A 66 -4.36 9.25 -6.04
CA ILE A 66 -3.88 10.22 -5.05
C ILE A 66 -4.05 9.67 -3.63
N ILE A 67 -5.21 9.07 -3.36
CA ILE A 67 -5.62 8.59 -2.03
C ILE A 67 -4.98 7.24 -1.69
N GLY A 68 -4.83 6.36 -2.68
CA GLY A 68 -4.43 4.98 -2.50
C GLY A 68 -5.52 4.10 -1.87
N GLY A 69 -5.12 2.91 -1.43
CA GLY A 69 -6.02 1.90 -0.85
C GLY A 69 -6.00 1.80 0.67
N MET A 70 -5.24 2.62 1.39
CA MET A 70 -5.13 2.50 2.85
C MET A 70 -6.50 2.80 3.50
N PRO A 71 -7.11 1.87 4.26
CA PRO A 71 -8.50 1.99 4.72
C PRO A 71 -8.79 3.30 5.47
N GLU A 72 -7.90 3.73 6.36
CA GLU A 72 -8.06 4.98 7.12
C GLU A 72 -8.02 6.23 6.21
N VAL A 73 -7.15 6.21 5.19
CA VAL A 73 -7.03 7.30 4.22
C VAL A 73 -8.27 7.37 3.33
N VAL A 74 -8.73 6.22 2.85
CA VAL A 74 -9.96 6.11 2.04
C VAL A 74 -11.17 6.58 2.85
N GLN A 75 -11.28 6.15 4.11
CA GLN A 75 -12.36 6.56 5.01
C GLN A 75 -12.35 8.07 5.27
N THR A 76 -11.16 8.64 5.51
CA THR A 76 -10.97 10.08 5.72
C THR A 76 -11.39 10.87 4.49
N TYR A 77 -10.91 10.48 3.31
CA TYR A 77 -11.33 11.13 2.06
C TYR A 77 -12.82 10.97 1.81
N PHE A 78 -13.39 9.80 2.10
CA PHE A 78 -14.80 9.54 1.92
C PHE A 78 -15.66 10.51 2.75
N GLN A 79 -15.31 10.73 4.02
CA GLN A 79 -16.05 11.59 4.95
C GLN A 79 -15.86 13.08 4.66
N THR A 80 -14.64 13.49 4.32
CA THR A 80 -14.25 14.91 4.28
C THR A 80 -14.25 15.48 2.86
N LYS A 81 -14.12 14.61 1.85
CA LYS A 81 -13.83 14.97 0.45
C LYS A 81 -12.59 15.87 0.30
N SER A 82 -11.67 15.79 1.26
CA SER A 82 -10.50 16.67 1.39
C SER A 82 -9.22 15.89 1.11
N TYR A 83 -8.55 16.20 0.00
CA TYR A 83 -7.22 15.65 -0.31
C TYR A 83 -6.18 16.04 0.73
N ARG A 84 -6.32 17.22 1.34
CA ARG A 84 -5.39 17.69 2.37
C ARG A 84 -5.45 16.81 3.60
N GLU A 85 -6.65 16.48 4.07
CA GLU A 85 -6.84 15.63 5.25
C GLU A 85 -6.38 14.21 4.97
N ALA A 86 -6.71 13.66 3.80
CA ALA A 86 -6.18 12.36 3.37
C ALA A 86 -4.64 12.34 3.33
N LEU A 87 -4.01 13.39 2.80
CA LEU A 87 -2.54 13.51 2.78
C LEU A 87 -1.94 13.60 4.19
N MET A 88 -2.61 14.24 5.14
CA MET A 88 -2.17 14.26 6.54
C MET A 88 -2.18 12.86 7.13
N VAL A 89 -3.25 12.08 6.91
CA VAL A 89 -3.34 10.69 7.37
C VAL A 89 -2.28 9.81 6.69
N GLN A 90 -2.07 9.95 5.38
CA GLN A 90 -1.00 9.22 4.68
C GLN A 90 0.38 9.48 5.30
N ARG A 91 0.70 10.74 5.61
CA ARG A 91 1.98 11.10 6.25
C ARG A 91 2.09 10.51 7.65
N GLN A 92 1.01 10.59 8.42
CA GLN A 92 0.95 10.03 9.76
C GLN A 92 1.22 8.51 9.73
N ILE A 93 0.53 7.77 8.85
CA ILE A 93 0.75 6.32 8.66
C ILE A 93 2.21 6.01 8.31
N VAL A 94 2.81 6.75 7.38
CA VAL A 94 4.22 6.55 6.99
C VAL A 94 5.16 6.84 8.16
N ASP A 95 4.89 7.86 8.96
CA ASP A 95 5.70 8.20 10.13
C ASP A 95 5.52 7.17 11.26
N ASP A 96 4.32 6.61 11.43
CA ASP A 96 4.05 5.54 12.38
C ASP A 96 4.80 4.26 12.00
N TYR A 97 4.81 3.88 10.70
CA TYR A 97 5.65 2.79 10.23
C TYR A 97 7.14 3.03 10.52
N ARG A 98 7.65 4.25 10.28
CA ARG A 98 9.04 4.58 10.63
C ARG A 98 9.29 4.44 12.12
N ASN A 99 8.37 4.91 12.96
CA ASN A 99 8.49 4.84 14.41
C ASN A 99 8.46 3.40 14.92
N ASP A 100 7.63 2.54 14.34
CA ASP A 100 7.53 1.14 14.73
C ASP A 100 8.75 0.33 14.28
N MET A 101 9.33 0.61 13.11
CA MET A 101 10.63 0.04 12.73
C MET A 101 11.71 0.35 13.76
N LEU A 102 11.64 1.51 14.44
CA LEU A 102 12.58 1.83 15.49
C LEU A 102 12.35 1.03 16.78
N LYS A 103 11.15 0.52 17.04
CA LYS A 103 10.83 -0.25 18.25
C LYS A 103 11.21 -1.73 18.11
N TYR A 104 10.99 -2.32 16.94
CA TYR A 104 11.07 -3.78 16.75
C TYR A 104 12.39 -4.29 16.14
N ALA A 105 13.20 -3.41 15.55
CA ALA A 105 14.49 -3.81 14.98
C ALA A 105 15.66 -3.67 15.97
N HIS A 106 16.48 -4.71 16.09
CA HIS A 106 17.63 -4.73 16.99
C HIS A 106 18.92 -4.21 16.32
N GLY A 107 19.70 -3.39 17.04
CA GLY A 107 21.05 -2.98 16.62
C GLY A 107 21.12 -2.30 15.25
N SER A 108 22.09 -2.70 14.42
CA SER A 108 22.36 -2.09 13.11
C SER A 108 21.30 -2.39 12.04
N GLU A 109 20.49 -3.45 12.22
CA GLU A 109 19.42 -3.78 11.24
C GLU A 109 18.32 -2.73 11.21
N LYS A 110 18.06 -2.07 12.34
CA LYS A 110 17.10 -0.97 12.44
C LYS A 110 17.41 0.18 11.49
N ILE A 111 18.68 0.58 11.43
CA ILE A 111 19.14 1.67 10.57
C ILE A 111 18.98 1.24 9.11
N LYS A 112 19.37 0.00 8.78
CA LYS A 112 19.31 -0.54 7.42
C LYS A 112 17.90 -0.74 6.91
N ALA A 113 17.00 -1.26 7.74
CA ALA A 113 15.58 -1.44 7.39
C ALA A 113 14.93 -0.09 7.10
N ARG A 114 15.23 0.93 7.94
CA ARG A 114 14.79 2.29 7.68
C ARG A 114 15.37 2.86 6.39
N GLU A 115 16.68 2.71 6.15
CA GLU A 115 17.31 3.14 4.89
C GLU A 115 16.66 2.46 3.67
N CYS A 116 16.37 1.16 3.75
CA CYS A 116 15.64 0.44 2.70
C CYS A 116 14.24 1.03 2.49
N TYR A 117 13.47 1.23 3.57
CA TYR A 117 12.11 1.74 3.52
C TYR A 117 12.04 3.16 2.94
N ASP A 118 12.88 4.07 3.44
CA ASP A 118 12.95 5.45 2.96
C ASP A 118 13.43 5.53 1.50
N SER A 119 14.12 4.50 0.98
CA SER A 119 14.50 4.43 -0.43
C SER A 119 13.36 4.05 -1.38
N ILE A 120 12.26 3.45 -0.89
CA ILE A 120 11.19 2.88 -1.73
C ILE A 120 10.65 3.87 -2.77
N PRO A 121 10.30 5.13 -2.45
CA PRO A 121 9.80 6.07 -3.45
C PRO A 121 10.78 6.29 -4.60
N LEU A 122 12.08 6.41 -4.29
CA LEU A 122 13.14 6.54 -5.28
C LEU A 122 13.30 5.26 -6.11
N GLN A 123 13.10 4.09 -5.51
CA GLN A 123 13.12 2.81 -6.22
C GLN A 123 11.97 2.71 -7.22
N LEU A 124 10.77 3.14 -6.84
CA LEU A 124 9.56 3.10 -7.67
C LEU A 124 9.59 4.12 -8.83
N ALA A 125 10.21 5.28 -8.59
CA ALA A 125 10.34 6.35 -9.59
C ALA A 125 11.24 5.99 -10.79
N LYS A 126 12.05 4.93 -10.67
CA LYS A 126 12.90 4.48 -11.78
C LYS A 126 12.10 3.90 -12.94
N GLU A 127 12.63 4.11 -14.14
CA GLU A 127 12.26 3.33 -15.34
C GLU A 127 12.61 1.85 -15.16
N ASN A 128 13.84 1.56 -14.72
CA ASN A 128 14.29 0.20 -14.44
C ASN A 128 13.68 -0.31 -13.12
N LYS A 129 12.80 -1.31 -13.23
CA LYS A 129 12.08 -1.93 -12.11
C LYS A 129 12.93 -2.86 -11.24
N LYS A 130 14.19 -3.13 -11.61
CA LYS A 130 15.12 -3.85 -10.73
C LYS A 130 15.47 -2.99 -9.51
N PHE A 131 15.40 -3.58 -8.32
CA PHE A 131 15.82 -2.94 -7.08
C PHE A 131 17.33 -2.65 -7.09
N GLN A 132 17.76 -1.45 -6.67
CA GLN A 132 19.17 -1.02 -6.76
C GLN A 132 19.71 -0.56 -5.40
N TYR A 133 20.60 -1.36 -4.81
CA TYR A 133 21.21 -1.06 -3.50
C TYR A 133 22.02 0.23 -3.46
N LYS A 134 22.61 0.64 -4.60
CA LYS A 134 23.36 1.90 -4.70
C LYS A 134 22.52 3.16 -4.44
N LEU A 135 21.20 3.06 -4.60
CA LEU A 135 20.26 4.17 -4.34
C LEU A 135 19.89 4.29 -2.87
N ILE A 136 20.11 3.24 -2.07
CA ILE A 136 19.99 3.29 -0.63
C ILE A 136 21.21 4.02 -0.06
N LYS A 137 22.40 3.55 -0.45
CA LYS A 137 23.67 4.09 0.01
C LYS A 137 24.79 3.78 -0.99
N LYS A 138 25.72 4.71 -1.16
CA LYS A 138 26.91 4.50 -2.00
C LYS A 138 27.70 3.29 -1.48
N GLY A 139 27.96 2.32 -2.37
CA GLY A 139 28.61 1.04 -2.02
C GLY A 139 27.69 -0.02 -1.41
N GLY A 140 26.38 0.27 -1.28
CA GLY A 140 25.38 -0.69 -0.83
C GLY A 140 25.29 -1.91 -1.75
N ASN A 141 25.14 -3.08 -1.15
CA ASN A 141 25.06 -4.37 -1.87
C ASN A 141 24.04 -5.30 -1.19
N ALA A 142 23.73 -6.42 -1.85
CA ALA A 142 22.75 -7.40 -1.37
C ALA A 142 23.09 -7.92 0.02
N ARG A 143 24.33 -8.39 0.25
CA ARG A 143 24.77 -8.92 1.56
C ARG A 143 24.57 -7.94 2.70
N TYR A 144 24.57 -6.63 2.42
CA TYR A 144 24.38 -5.61 3.44
C TYR A 144 22.91 -5.38 3.82
N TYR A 145 21.98 -5.48 2.86
CA TYR A 145 20.57 -5.07 2.99
C TYR A 145 19.54 -6.21 2.87
N GLU A 146 19.95 -7.41 2.46
CA GLU A 146 19.05 -8.55 2.20
C GLU A 146 18.22 -8.90 3.43
N SER A 147 18.84 -9.06 4.61
CA SER A 147 18.10 -9.36 5.84
C SER A 147 17.09 -8.27 6.21
N SER A 148 17.43 -7.01 5.96
CA SER A 148 16.55 -5.87 6.22
C SER A 148 15.38 -5.80 5.23
N LEU A 149 15.58 -6.19 3.97
CA LEU A 149 14.51 -6.30 2.99
C LEU A 149 13.59 -7.49 3.29
N ASP A 150 14.14 -8.62 3.73
CA ASP A 150 13.34 -9.75 4.16
C ASP A 150 12.49 -9.40 5.38
N TRP A 151 13.06 -8.70 6.38
CA TRP A 151 12.30 -8.21 7.51
C TRP A 151 11.16 -7.26 7.11
N LEU A 152 11.40 -6.33 6.18
CA LEU A 152 10.35 -5.43 5.67
C LEU A 152 9.24 -6.20 4.93
N LYS A 153 9.61 -7.27 4.23
CA LYS A 153 8.66 -8.13 3.50
C LYS A 153 7.82 -8.95 4.48
N ASP A 154 8.47 -9.58 5.46
CA ASP A 154 7.81 -10.43 6.46
C ASP A 154 6.91 -9.63 7.42
N SER A 155 7.20 -8.34 7.62
CA SER A 155 6.34 -7.40 8.36
C SER A 155 5.19 -6.83 7.54
N GLY A 156 5.07 -7.19 6.25
CA GLY A 156 4.01 -6.69 5.37
C GLY A 156 4.18 -5.23 4.93
N LEU A 157 5.32 -4.61 5.22
CA LEU A 157 5.60 -3.22 4.87
C LEU A 157 6.00 -3.04 3.40
N ILE A 158 6.48 -4.11 2.76
CA ILE A 158 6.76 -4.14 1.33
C ILE A 158 6.23 -5.43 0.70
N ILE A 159 5.85 -5.32 -0.58
CA ILE A 159 5.48 -6.47 -1.40
C ILE A 159 6.58 -6.68 -2.44
N LYS A 160 7.20 -7.86 -2.41
CA LYS A 160 8.23 -8.22 -3.39
C LYS A 160 7.58 -8.67 -4.70
N THR A 161 7.86 -7.94 -5.77
CA THR A 161 7.37 -8.28 -7.12
C THR A 161 8.45 -9.00 -7.92
N TYR A 162 8.10 -10.09 -8.59
CA TYR A 162 8.95 -10.77 -9.56
C TYR A 162 8.56 -10.35 -10.97
N ARG A 163 9.54 -10.23 -11.87
CA ARG A 163 9.33 -9.97 -13.30
C ARG A 163 9.93 -11.11 -14.10
#